data_AF-A0A956C6Z6-F1
#
_entry.id   AF-A0A956C6Z6-F1
#
_cell.length_a   1.000
_cell.length_b   1.000
_cell.length_c   1.000
_cell.angle_alpha   90.00
_cell.angle_beta   90.00
_cell.angle_gamma   90.00
#
_symmetry.space_group_name_H-M   'P 1'
#
loop_
_entity.id
_entity.type
_entity.pdbx_description
1 polymer ?
#
loop_
_entity_poly.entity_id
_entity_poly.type
_entity_poly.pdbx_seq_one_letter_code
_entity_poly.pdbx_strand_id
1 'polypeptide(L)'
;MPREPSTRHAYEDLLASDAFESIHVGPGASPSGSGLALTWLLESPEGKAALHAVLARGTPAAKLYALVGLYFVDPGAYEDAARDVAASTAEVRTLDGCLGGRTSLR
;
A
#
# COMPACT_ATOMS: atom_id res chain seq x y z
N MET A 1 8.65 21.45 12.53
CA MET A 1 7.51 20.53 12.33
C MET A 1 7.71 19.86 10.99
N PRO A 2 7.64 18.52 10.88
CA PRO A 2 7.63 17.90 9.56
C PRO A 2 6.37 18.41 8.84
N ARG A 3 6.51 18.79 7.58
CA ARG A 3 5.39 19.21 6.73
C ARG A 3 4.49 17.99 6.57
N GLU A 4 3.18 18.12 6.80
CA GLU A 4 2.24 17.08 6.38
C GLU A 4 2.43 16.88 4.88
N PRO A 5 2.79 15.67 4.43
CA PRO A 5 3.07 15.46 3.03
C PRO A 5 1.79 15.53 2.23
N SER A 6 1.86 16.26 1.11
CA SER A 6 0.75 16.35 0.17
C SER A 6 0.33 14.96 -0.31
N THR A 7 -0.93 14.80 -0.73
CA THR A 7 -1.44 13.59 -1.38
C THR A 7 -0.52 13.06 -2.47
N ARG A 8 0.12 13.96 -3.23
CA ARG A 8 1.10 13.59 -4.26
C ARG A 8 2.32 12.84 -3.70
N HIS A 9 2.85 13.29 -2.58
CA HIS A 9 4.03 12.67 -1.96
C HIS A 9 3.67 11.31 -1.39
N ALA A 10 2.56 11.21 -0.65
CA ALA A 10 2.03 9.92 -0.18
C ALA A 10 1.78 8.94 -1.34
N TYR A 11 1.24 9.44 -2.46
CA TYR A 11 1.07 8.67 -3.68
C TYR A 11 2.40 8.17 -4.28
N GLU A 12 3.42 9.04 -4.38
CA GLU A 12 4.75 8.70 -4.90
C GLU A 12 5.46 7.67 -4.00
N ASP A 13 5.35 7.83 -2.68
CA ASP A 13 5.90 6.88 -1.69
C ASP A 13 5.25 5.51 -1.82
N LEU A 14 3.90 5.46 -1.87
CA LEU A 14 3.17 4.20 -2.00
C LEU A 14 3.45 3.50 -3.34
N LEU A 15 3.64 4.28 -4.42
CA LEU A 15 3.97 3.75 -5.74
C LEU A 15 5.34 3.06 -5.75
N ALA A 16 6.29 3.61 -4.99
CA ALA A 16 7.67 3.13 -4.92
C ALA A 16 7.88 1.99 -3.93
N SER A 17 6.88 1.61 -3.12
CA SER A 17 6.97 0.53 -2.13
C SER A 17 7.46 -0.77 -2.77
N ASP A 18 8.55 -1.35 -2.25
CA ASP A 18 9.10 -2.64 -2.68
C ASP A 18 8.72 -3.80 -1.75
N ALA A 19 8.12 -3.49 -0.61
CA ALA A 19 7.67 -4.43 0.39
C ALA A 19 6.28 -4.06 0.92
N PHE A 20 5.53 -5.08 1.33
CA PHE A 20 4.29 -4.95 2.07
C PHE A 20 4.57 -5.11 3.56
N GLU A 21 4.52 -4.00 4.27
CA GLU A 21 4.92 -3.83 5.66
C GLU A 21 3.69 -3.76 6.57
N SER A 22 3.78 -4.37 7.75
CA SER A 22 2.83 -4.11 8.83
C SER A 22 2.98 -2.67 9.34
N ILE A 23 2.01 -2.20 10.12
CA ILE A 23 1.96 -0.80 10.58
C ILE A 23 3.23 -0.35 11.33
N HIS A 24 4.00 -1.28 11.89
CA HIS A 24 5.27 -1.01 12.54
C HIS A 24 6.36 -2.01 12.10
N VAL A 25 7.51 -1.51 11.65
CA VAL A 25 8.63 -2.32 11.15
C VAL A 25 9.98 -1.86 11.69
N GLY A 26 10.95 -2.79 11.66
CA GLY A 26 12.33 -2.56 12.07
C GLY A 26 12.56 -2.49 13.59
N PRO A 27 13.83 -2.33 14.01
CA PRO A 27 14.18 -2.23 15.42
C PRO A 27 13.51 -1.00 16.04
N GLY A 28 12.78 -1.22 17.14
CA GLY A 28 12.02 -0.17 17.83
C GLY A 28 10.59 0.04 17.31
N ALA A 29 10.08 -0.82 16.42
CA ALA A 29 8.71 -0.76 15.91
C ALA A 29 8.36 0.62 15.32
N SER A 30 9.24 1.13 14.44
CA SER A 30 8.99 2.42 13.80
C SER A 30 7.80 2.31 12.85
N PRO A 31 6.97 3.38 12.71
CA PRO A 31 5.88 3.37 11.75
C PRO A 31 6.38 3.05 10.34
N SER A 32 5.66 2.18 9.63
CA SER A 32 5.93 1.93 8.21
C SER A 32 5.72 3.21 7.39
N GLY A 33 6.70 3.57 6.56
CA GLY A 33 6.57 4.70 5.64
C GLY A 33 5.40 4.51 4.67
N SER A 34 5.25 3.29 4.15
CA SER A 34 4.15 2.93 3.25
C SER A 34 2.80 2.89 4.00
N GLY A 35 2.79 2.44 5.25
CA GLY A 35 1.60 2.50 6.11
C GLY A 35 1.13 3.93 6.37
N LEU A 36 2.04 4.84 6.69
CA LEU A 36 1.74 6.27 6.86
C LEU A 36 1.25 6.91 5.55
N ALA A 37 1.90 6.60 4.42
CA ALA A 37 1.47 7.06 3.11
C ALA A 37 0.04 6.64 2.79
N LEU A 38 -0.32 5.38 3.09
CA LEU A 38 -1.69 4.90 2.93
C LEU A 38 -2.68 5.68 3.82
N THR A 39 -2.35 5.92 5.09
CA THR A 39 -3.19 6.73 5.99
C THR A 39 -3.45 8.13 5.43
N TRP A 40 -2.41 8.81 4.93
CA TRP A 40 -2.59 10.14 4.32
C TRP A 40 -3.44 10.12 3.05
N LEU A 41 -3.32 9.08 2.22
CA LEU A 41 -4.22 8.93 1.07
C LEU A 41 -5.66 8.72 1.52
N LEU A 42 -5.92 7.93 2.56
CA LEU A 42 -7.27 7.69 3.06
C LEU A 42 -7.95 8.96 3.62
N GLU A 43 -7.17 9.88 4.16
CA GLU A 43 -7.67 11.17 4.69
C GLU A 43 -7.82 12.25 3.60
N SER A 44 -7.25 12.04 2.41
CA SER A 44 -7.28 13.01 1.30
C SER A 44 -8.55 12.87 0.44
N PRO A 45 -9.17 13.98 0.03
CA PRO A 45 -10.29 13.96 -0.94
C PRO A 45 -9.93 13.30 -2.27
N GLU A 46 -8.68 13.42 -2.72
CA GLU A 46 -8.16 12.82 -3.95
C GLU A 46 -7.62 11.39 -3.74
N GLY A 47 -7.66 10.89 -2.49
CA GLY A 47 -7.14 9.61 -2.06
C GLY A 47 -7.63 8.43 -2.89
N LYS A 48 -8.94 8.36 -3.12
CA LYS A 48 -9.56 7.32 -3.95
C LYS A 48 -8.94 7.28 -5.36
N ALA A 49 -8.81 8.44 -6.02
CA ALA A 49 -8.22 8.50 -7.36
C ALA A 49 -6.73 8.11 -7.34
N ALA A 50 -5.99 8.53 -6.31
CA ALA A 50 -4.60 8.14 -6.14
C ALA A 50 -4.44 6.62 -5.95
N LEU A 51 -5.28 5.98 -5.14
CA LEU A 51 -5.25 4.53 -4.88
C LEU A 51 -5.54 3.72 -6.15
N HIS A 52 -6.55 4.12 -6.93
CA HIS A 52 -6.80 3.54 -8.26
C HIS A 52 -5.58 3.64 -9.17
N ALA A 53 -4.91 4.79 -9.14
CA ALA A 53 -3.71 4.98 -9.93
C ALA A 53 -2.54 4.12 -9.41
N VAL A 54 -2.35 3.96 -8.10
CA VAL A 54 -1.34 3.03 -7.56
C VAL A 54 -1.64 1.59 -7.97
N LEU A 55 -2.90 1.16 -7.92
CA LEU A 55 -3.29 -0.18 -8.34
C LEU A 55 -2.92 -0.48 -9.81
N ALA A 56 -3.05 0.51 -10.70
CA ALA A 56 -2.77 0.34 -12.12
C ALA A 56 -1.26 0.23 -12.45
N ARG A 57 -0.40 1.01 -11.79
CA ARG A 57 1.04 1.19 -12.16
C ARG A 57 2.03 0.79 -11.07
N GLY A 58 1.56 0.52 -9.87
CA GLY A 58 2.41 0.19 -8.73
C GLY A 58 3.11 -1.15 -8.86
N THR A 59 4.14 -1.33 -8.05
CA THR A 59 4.76 -2.64 -7.80
C THR A 59 3.73 -3.63 -7.22
N PRO A 60 4.02 -4.94 -7.17
CA PRO A 60 3.17 -5.90 -6.46
C PRO A 60 2.85 -5.50 -5.01
N ALA A 61 3.81 -4.96 -4.26
CA ALA A 61 3.60 -4.46 -2.91
C ALA A 61 2.69 -3.22 -2.86
N ALA A 62 2.94 -2.25 -3.74
CA ALA A 62 2.13 -1.05 -3.87
C ALA A 62 0.67 -1.39 -4.21
N LYS A 63 0.44 -2.39 -5.06
CA LYS A 63 -0.90 -2.88 -5.41
C LYS A 63 -1.63 -3.48 -4.20
N LEU A 64 -0.92 -4.17 -3.30
CA LEU A 64 -1.51 -4.65 -2.04
C LEU A 64 -1.95 -3.48 -1.14
N TYR A 65 -1.13 -2.45 -1.00
CA TYR A 65 -1.54 -1.25 -0.27
C TYR A 65 -2.74 -0.54 -0.91
N ALA A 66 -2.76 -0.47 -2.25
CA ALA A 66 -3.90 0.10 -2.96
C ALA A 66 -5.19 -0.69 -2.71
N LEU A 67 -5.13 -2.04 -2.67
CA LEU A 67 -6.27 -2.88 -2.30
C LEU A 67 -6.75 -2.59 -0.88
N VAL A 68 -5.85 -2.50 0.09
CA VAL A 68 -6.21 -2.15 1.48
C VAL A 68 -6.94 -0.80 1.51
N GLY A 69 -6.45 0.21 0.79
CA GLY A 69 -7.11 1.50 0.74
C GLY A 69 -8.49 1.44 0.08
N LEU A 70 -8.60 0.77 -1.08
CA LEU A 70 -9.85 0.63 -1.82
C LEU A 70 -10.92 -0.14 -1.02
N TYR A 71 -10.53 -1.08 -0.16
CA TYR A 71 -11.48 -1.73 0.75
C TYR A 71 -12.29 -0.72 1.59
N PHE A 72 -11.67 0.39 2.01
CA PHE A 72 -12.34 1.42 2.81
C PHE A 72 -13.09 2.47 1.98
N VAL A 73 -12.57 2.85 0.80
CA VAL A 73 -13.09 4.00 0.03
C VAL A 73 -13.81 3.64 -1.27
N ASP A 74 -13.65 2.40 -1.75
CA ASP A 74 -14.27 1.90 -2.98
C ASP A 74 -14.39 0.35 -2.99
N PRO A 75 -15.30 -0.24 -2.18
CA PRO A 75 -15.38 -1.69 -2.01
C PRO A 75 -15.63 -2.47 -3.31
N GLY A 76 -16.38 -1.90 -4.26
CA GLY A 76 -16.61 -2.55 -5.56
C GLY A 76 -15.32 -2.69 -6.37
N ALA A 77 -14.49 -1.65 -6.41
CA ALA A 77 -13.18 -1.73 -7.05
C ALA A 77 -12.23 -2.69 -6.34
N TYR A 78 -12.32 -2.78 -5.00
CA TYR A 78 -11.56 -3.77 -4.22
C TYR A 78 -11.90 -5.20 -4.64
N GLU A 79 -13.17 -5.57 -4.73
CA GLU A 79 -13.59 -6.94 -5.05
C GLU A 79 -13.06 -7.41 -6.41
N ASP A 80 -13.15 -6.54 -7.42
CA ASP A 80 -12.66 -6.84 -8.76
C ASP A 80 -11.13 -6.93 -8.79
N ALA A 81 -10.45 -5.95 -8.19
CA ALA A 81 -8.99 -5.91 -8.18
C ALA A 81 -8.36 -7.02 -7.31
N ALA A 82 -9.01 -7.40 -6.21
CA ALA A 82 -8.54 -8.46 -5.34
C ALA A 82 -8.52 -9.81 -6.07
N ARG A 83 -9.49 -10.04 -6.96
CA ARG A 83 -9.54 -11.25 -7.81
C ARG A 83 -8.34 -11.30 -8.76
N ASP A 84 -8.02 -10.18 -9.41
CA ASP A 84 -6.89 -10.10 -10.35
C ASP A 84 -5.55 -10.26 -9.63
N VAL A 85 -5.42 -9.65 -8.45
CA VAL A 85 -4.21 -9.78 -7.63
C VAL A 85 -4.05 -11.21 -7.08
N ALA A 86 -5.12 -11.87 -6.65
CA ALA A 86 -5.09 -13.27 -6.19
C ALA A 86 -4.77 -14.27 -7.32
N ALA A 87 -5.06 -13.93 -8.58
CA ALA A 87 -4.68 -14.74 -9.74
C ALA A 87 -3.19 -14.57 -10.13
N SER A 88 -2.50 -13.57 -9.56
CA SER A 88 -1.10 -13.26 -9.86
C SER A 88 -0.14 -14.29 -9.29
N THR A 89 0.96 -14.55 -10.01
CA THR A 89 2.10 -15.33 -9.51
C THR A 89 3.23 -14.45 -8.98
N ALA A 90 2.99 -13.14 -8.84
CA ALA A 90 4.02 -12.25 -8.34
C ALA A 90 4.32 -12.56 -6.86
N GLU A 91 5.60 -12.47 -6.50
CA GLU A 91 6.03 -12.53 -5.12
C GLU A 91 6.10 -11.12 -4.54
N VAL A 92 5.73 -11.01 -3.27
CA VAL A 92 5.84 -9.77 -2.50
C VAL A 92 6.75 -9.99 -1.31
N ARG A 93 7.71 -9.08 -1.10
CA ARG A 93 8.47 -9.03 0.14
C ARG A 93 7.55 -8.54 1.24
N THR A 94 7.43 -9.29 2.32
CA THR A 94 6.66 -8.88 3.50
C THR A 94 7.59 -8.50 4.63
N LEU A 95 7.23 -7.47 5.40
CA LEU A 95 7.93 -7.07 6.62
C LEU A 95 6.92 -6.95 7.76
N ASP A 96 7.15 -7.67 8.85
CA ASP A 96 6.34 -7.55 10.06
C ASP A 96 7.24 -7.46 11.28
N GLY A 97 7.25 -6.30 11.94
CA GLY A 97 8.27 -5.98 12.94
C GLY A 97 9.67 -6.12 12.36
N CYS A 98 10.49 -7.01 12.95
CA CYS A 98 11.83 -7.32 12.47
C CYS A 98 11.89 -8.53 11.53
N LEU A 99 10.76 -9.18 11.25
CA LEU A 99 10.71 -10.38 10.42
C LEU A 99 10.47 -9.99 8.97
N GLY A 100 11.38 -10.39 8.08
CA GLY A 100 11.23 -10.24 6.65
C GLY A 100 11.06 -11.58 5.95
N GLY A 101 10.17 -11.62 4.96
CA GLY A 101 9.87 -12.83 4.18
C GLY A 101 9.51 -12.51 2.74
N ARG A 102 9.23 -13.56 1.96
CA ARG A 102 8.59 -13.47 0.65
C ARG A 102 7.37 -14.37 0.64
N THR A 103 6.26 -13.86 0.10
CA THR A 103 5.00 -14.59 -0.04
C THR A 103 4.51 -14.48 -1.48
N SER A 104 3.95 -15.57 -2.00
CA SER A 104 3.26 -15.59 -3.29
C SER A 104 1.84 -15.05 -3.13
N LEU A 105 1.34 -14.32 -4.13
CA LEU A 105 -0.02 -13.77 -4.15
C LEU A 105 -1.11 -14.79 -4.55
N ARG A 106 -0.85 -16.09 -4.37
CA ARG A 106 -1.76 -17.19 -4.76
C ARG A 106 -2.46 -17.80 -3.56
#